data_AF-A0A931Y6I0-F1
#
_entry.id   AF-A0A931Y6I0-F1
#
_cell.length_a   1.000
_cell.length_b   1.000
_cell.length_c   1.000
_cell.angle_alpha   90.00
_cell.angle_beta   90.00
_cell.angle_gamma   90.00
#
_symmetry.space_group_name_H-M   'P 1'
#
loop_
_entity.id
_entity.type
_entity.pdbx_description
1 polymer ?
#
loop_
_entity_poly.entity_id
_entity_poly.type
_entity_poly.pdbx_seq_one_letter_code
_entity_poly.pdbx_strand_id
1 'polypeptide(L)'
;MDQRIAKCLLVTKVLVADGIMTENERAFLDQSMKRLGLNDDERRRVIDLEGWDEAEPVVAKLSEDERRAFLDTLIGAASADGRLSPLEVAVVKEITAALGLD
;
A
#
# COMPACT_ATOMS: atom_id res chain seq x y z
N MET A 1 -0.85 -13.74 -6.89
CA MET A 1 -0.47 -13.25 -5.55
C MET A 1 -1.69 -13.18 -4.62
N ASP A 2 -1.50 -13.31 -3.29
CA ASP A 2 -2.53 -13.14 -2.25
C ASP A 2 -2.94 -11.65 -2.12
N GLN A 3 -4.23 -11.36 -1.92
CA GLN A 3 -4.76 -10.00 -1.82
C GLN A 3 -4.19 -9.20 -0.65
N ARG A 4 -3.86 -9.86 0.46
CA ARG A 4 -3.26 -9.24 1.66
C ARG A 4 -1.85 -8.74 1.36
N ILE A 5 -1.06 -9.56 0.65
CA ILE A 5 0.27 -9.20 0.17
C ILE A 5 0.17 -8.05 -0.84
N ALA A 6 -0.76 -8.14 -1.80
CA ALA A 6 -0.97 -7.09 -2.79
C ALA A 6 -1.31 -5.74 -2.16
N LYS A 7 -2.22 -5.72 -1.18
CA LYS A 7 -2.56 -4.50 -0.42
C LYS A 7 -1.33 -3.92 0.28
N CYS A 8 -0.54 -4.76 0.96
CA CYS A 8 0.69 -4.33 1.62
C CYS A 8 1.73 -3.79 0.63
N LEU A 9 1.92 -4.42 -0.53
CA LEU A 9 2.85 -3.95 -1.58
C LEU A 9 2.46 -2.58 -2.13
N LEU A 10 1.16 -2.34 -2.35
CA LEU A 10 0.69 -1.02 -2.77
C LEU A 10 0.84 0.04 -1.68
N VAL A 11 0.68 -0.32 -0.40
CA VAL A 11 1.03 0.57 0.72
C VAL A 11 2.52 0.88 0.68
N THR A 12 3.40 -0.13 0.57
CA THR A 12 4.85 0.09 0.50
C THR A 12 5.23 0.97 -0.70
N LYS A 13 4.60 0.79 -1.86
CA LYS A 13 4.81 1.62 -3.06
C LYS A 13 4.57 3.12 -2.78
N VAL A 14 3.55 3.46 -1.99
CA VAL A 14 3.30 4.84 -1.56
C VAL A 14 4.40 5.33 -0.62
N LEU A 15 4.72 4.55 0.42
CA LEU A 15 5.68 4.90 1.47
C LEU A 15 7.15 4.99 1.00
N VAL A 16 7.45 4.56 -0.22
CA VAL A 16 8.79 4.66 -0.83
C VAL A 16 8.81 5.59 -2.03
N ALA A 17 7.72 6.33 -2.29
CA ALA A 17 7.57 7.18 -3.47
C ALA A 17 8.64 8.28 -3.56
N ASP A 18 9.13 8.76 -2.42
CA ASP A 18 10.21 9.74 -2.31
C ASP A 18 11.60 9.11 -2.12
N GLY A 19 11.67 7.77 -2.09
CA GLY A 19 12.89 6.99 -1.91
C GLY A 19 13.32 6.80 -0.46
N ILE A 20 12.57 7.29 0.54
CA ILE A 20 12.93 7.20 1.96
C ILE A 20 11.73 6.77 2.80
N MET A 21 11.73 5.53 3.31
CA MET A 21 10.73 5.13 4.31
C MET A 21 11.17 5.54 5.72
N THR A 22 10.45 6.49 6.31
CA THR A 22 10.63 6.97 7.68
C THR A 22 10.25 5.92 8.74
N GLU A 23 10.56 6.19 10.00
CA GLU A 23 10.21 5.30 11.11
C GLU A 23 8.68 5.18 11.32
N ASN A 24 7.94 6.28 11.13
CA ASN A 24 6.48 6.29 11.27
C ASN A 24 5.81 5.45 10.16
N GLU A 25 6.27 5.60 8.93
CA GLU A 25 5.79 4.81 7.79
C GLU A 25 6.15 3.33 7.93
N ARG A 26 7.37 3.04 8.43
CA ARG A 26 7.77 1.67 8.77
C ARG A 26 6.86 1.05 9.82
N ALA A 27 6.52 1.80 10.87
CA ALA A 27 5.62 1.35 11.91
C ALA A 27 4.20 1.14 11.37
N PHE A 28 3.72 2.02 10.49
CA PHE A 28 2.43 1.88 9.82
C PHE A 28 2.38 0.63 8.93
N LEU A 29 3.43 0.38 8.14
CA LEU A 29 3.54 -0.81 7.29
C LEU A 29 3.56 -2.09 8.14
N ASP A 30 4.35 -2.12 9.22
CA ASP A 30 4.38 -3.25 10.13
C ASP A 30 3.00 -3.52 10.75
N GLN A 31 2.31 -2.49 11.23
CA GLN A 31 0.95 -2.63 11.76
C GLN A 31 -0.04 -3.12 10.70
N SER A 32 0.08 -2.64 9.47
CA SER A 32 -0.76 -3.10 8.35
C SER A 32 -0.55 -4.57 8.04
N MET A 33 0.71 -5.03 8.01
CA MET A 33 1.05 -6.45 7.85
C MET A 33 0.53 -7.30 9.02
N LYS A 34 0.61 -6.81 10.28
CA LYS A 34 0.03 -7.51 11.46
C LYS A 34 -1.49 -7.62 11.35
N ARG A 35 -2.17 -6.52 11.02
CA ARG A 35 -3.64 -6.46 10.91
C ARG A 35 -4.18 -7.39 9.84
N LEU A 36 -3.46 -7.52 8.73
CA LEU A 36 -3.79 -8.44 7.64
C LEU A 36 -3.34 -9.88 7.92
N GLY A 37 -2.65 -10.14 9.04
CA GLY A 37 -2.23 -11.48 9.43
C GLY A 37 -1.18 -12.08 8.51
N LEU A 38 -0.25 -11.26 7.98
CA LEU A 38 0.87 -11.78 7.20
C LEU A 38 1.86 -12.50 8.11
N ASN A 39 2.29 -13.69 7.69
CA ASN A 39 3.38 -14.43 8.31
C ASN A 39 4.76 -13.84 7.94
N ASP A 40 5.83 -14.37 8.51
CA ASP A 40 7.18 -13.83 8.32
C ASP A 40 7.68 -13.90 6.87
N ASP A 41 7.33 -14.94 6.13
CA ASP A 41 7.69 -15.07 4.71
C ASP A 41 6.91 -14.07 3.86
N GLU A 42 5.61 -13.91 4.12
CA GLU A 42 4.77 -12.92 3.43
C GLU A 42 5.23 -11.48 3.73
N ARG A 43 5.63 -11.20 4.97
CA ARG A 43 6.22 -9.92 5.40
C ARG A 43 7.53 -9.63 4.68
N ARG A 44 8.41 -10.63 4.57
CA ARG A 44 9.67 -10.53 3.83
C ARG A 44 9.40 -10.08 2.39
N ARG A 45 8.46 -10.75 1.71
CA ARG A 45 8.08 -10.43 0.33
C ARG A 45 7.61 -9.00 0.16
N VAL A 46 6.82 -8.47 1.10
CA VAL A 46 6.39 -7.07 1.08
C VAL A 46 7.57 -6.12 1.24
N ILE A 47 8.47 -6.40 2.18
CA ILE A 47 9.66 -5.57 2.45
C ILE A 47 10.61 -5.56 1.26
N ASP A 48 10.80 -6.71 0.63
CA ASP A 48 11.69 -6.90 -0.52
C ASP A 48 11.02 -6.56 -1.86
N LEU A 49 9.77 -6.04 -1.82
CA LEU A 49 8.98 -5.63 -2.99
C LEU A 49 8.75 -6.76 -4.02
N GLU A 50 8.72 -8.02 -3.57
CA GLU A 50 8.56 -9.17 -4.44
C GLU A 50 7.13 -9.24 -5.03
N GLY A 51 7.03 -9.07 -6.35
CA GLY A 51 5.75 -9.12 -7.08
C GLY A 51 4.94 -7.82 -7.01
N TRP A 52 5.59 -6.68 -6.75
CA TRP A 52 4.92 -5.37 -6.66
C TRP A 52 4.14 -4.99 -7.94
N ASP A 53 4.61 -5.43 -9.10
CA ASP A 53 4.05 -5.22 -10.43
C ASP A 53 2.73 -5.98 -10.64
N GLU A 54 2.52 -7.06 -9.88
CA GLU A 54 1.27 -7.82 -9.87
C GLU A 54 0.24 -7.27 -8.86
N ALA A 55 0.57 -6.27 -8.04
CA ALA A 55 -0.26 -5.86 -6.91
C ALA A 55 -1.53 -5.11 -7.34
N GLU A 56 -1.40 -4.16 -8.26
CA GLU A 56 -2.52 -3.38 -8.80
C GLU A 56 -3.63 -4.27 -9.40
N PRO A 57 -3.35 -5.22 -10.32
CA PRO A 57 -4.40 -6.06 -10.90
C PRO A 57 -5.04 -7.02 -9.89
N VAL A 58 -4.38 -7.33 -8.76
CA VAL A 58 -4.98 -8.14 -7.69
C VAL A 58 -5.97 -7.30 -6.89
N VAL A 59 -5.61 -6.07 -6.51
CA VAL A 59 -6.49 -5.18 -5.73
C VAL A 59 -7.64 -4.64 -6.60
N ALA A 60 -7.42 -4.40 -7.89
CA ALA A 60 -8.46 -3.97 -8.82
C ALA A 60 -9.62 -4.97 -8.97
N LYS A 61 -9.40 -6.26 -8.70
CA LYS A 61 -10.42 -7.33 -8.75
C LYS A 61 -11.32 -7.39 -7.51
N LEU A 62 -11.01 -6.62 -6.47
CA LEU A 62 -11.85 -6.54 -5.28
C LEU A 62 -13.18 -5.83 -5.61
N SER A 63 -14.16 -5.99 -4.72
CA SER A 63 -15.39 -5.20 -4.81
C SER A 63 -15.09 -3.70 -4.66
N GLU A 64 -15.97 -2.85 -5.19
CA GLU A 64 -15.77 -1.40 -5.11
C GLU A 64 -15.64 -0.92 -3.65
N ASP A 65 -16.47 -1.45 -2.74
CA ASP A 65 -16.42 -1.14 -1.31
C ASP A 65 -15.05 -1.48 -0.71
N GLU A 66 -14.49 -2.64 -1.07
CA GLU A 66 -13.15 -3.03 -0.61
C GLU A 66 -12.05 -2.16 -1.20
N ARG A 67 -12.17 -1.72 -2.47
CA ARG A 67 -11.22 -0.79 -3.09
C ARG A 67 -11.28 0.58 -2.43
N ARG A 68 -12.47 1.09 -2.12
CA ARG A 68 -12.65 2.36 -1.39
C ARG A 68 -12.07 2.30 0.02
N ALA A 69 -12.37 1.24 0.77
CA ALA A 69 -11.78 1.03 2.10
C ALA A 69 -10.25 0.88 2.03
N PHE A 70 -9.72 0.32 0.95
CA PHE A 70 -8.29 0.27 0.72
C PHE A 70 -7.68 1.64 0.38
N LEU A 71 -8.38 2.47 -0.40
CA LEU A 71 -7.95 3.85 -0.67
C LEU A 71 -7.81 4.66 0.63
N ASP A 72 -8.75 4.52 1.57
CA ASP A 72 -8.63 5.15 2.90
C ASP A 72 -7.36 4.71 3.63
N THR A 73 -6.96 3.44 3.46
CA THR A 73 -5.71 2.91 4.03
C THR A 73 -4.48 3.52 3.36
N LEU A 74 -4.48 3.70 2.03
CA LEU A 74 -3.38 4.34 1.30
C LEU A 74 -3.19 5.80 1.72
N ILE A 75 -4.28 6.55 1.87
CA ILE A 75 -4.25 7.93 2.35
C ILE A 75 -3.73 7.98 3.79
N GLY A 76 -4.21 7.07 4.65
CA GLY A 76 -3.71 6.93 6.02
C GLY A 76 -2.21 6.67 6.07
N ALA A 77 -1.70 5.79 5.20
CA ALA A 77 -0.28 5.47 5.08
C ALA A 77 0.56 6.69 4.68
N ALA A 78 0.17 7.37 3.60
CA ALA A 78 0.83 8.57 3.11
C ALA A 78 0.79 9.74 4.11
N SER A 79 -0.14 9.72 5.07
CA SER A 79 -0.26 10.76 6.11
C SER A 79 0.37 10.36 7.44
N ALA A 80 1.06 9.21 7.52
CA ALA A 80 1.54 8.63 8.78
C ALA A 80 2.54 9.52 9.54
N ASP A 81 3.28 10.38 8.84
CA ASP A 81 4.20 11.36 9.42
C ASP A 81 3.56 12.76 9.63
N GLY A 82 2.27 12.91 9.31
CA GLY A 82 1.50 14.14 9.40
C GLY A 82 1.57 15.04 8.18
N ARG A 83 2.22 14.62 7.08
CA ARG A 83 2.29 15.36 5.81
C ARG A 83 2.11 14.42 4.64
N LEU A 84 1.55 14.90 3.54
CA LEU A 84 1.57 14.20 2.26
C LEU A 84 2.52 14.96 1.33
N SER A 85 3.58 14.32 0.89
CA SER A 85 4.45 14.87 -0.15
C SER A 85 3.75 14.89 -1.51
N PRO A 86 4.14 15.78 -2.44
CA PRO A 86 3.62 15.75 -3.80
C PRO A 86 3.84 14.40 -4.53
N LEU A 87 4.91 13.67 -4.18
CA LEU A 87 5.23 12.37 -4.78
C LEU A 87 4.27 11.29 -4.29
N GLU A 88 4.00 11.21 -2.99
CA GLU A 88 3.00 10.26 -2.46
C GLU A 88 1.60 10.56 -2.98
N VAL A 89 1.22 11.84 -3.10
CA VAL A 89 -0.06 12.24 -3.71
C VAL A 89 -0.15 11.75 -5.16
N ALA A 90 0.93 11.87 -5.92
CA ALA A 90 0.97 11.37 -7.30
C ALA A 90 0.78 9.85 -7.34
N VAL A 91 1.50 9.11 -6.50
CA VAL A 91 1.39 7.64 -6.43
C VAL A 91 -0.01 7.20 -5.97
N VAL A 92 -0.60 7.87 -4.98
CA VAL A 92 -1.98 7.58 -4.54
C VAL A 92 -2.96 7.82 -5.68
N LYS A 93 -2.81 8.89 -6.46
CA LYS A 93 -3.65 9.14 -7.65
C LYS A 93 -3.49 8.08 -8.72
N GLU A 94 -2.26 7.67 -9.01
CA GLU A 94 -1.97 6.58 -9.97
C GLU A 94 -2.64 5.28 -9.54
N ILE A 95 -2.50 4.89 -8.27
CA ILE A 95 -3.15 3.69 -7.73
C ILE A 95 -4.68 3.86 -7.78
N THR A 96 -5.22 5.02 -7.43
CA THR A 96 -6.68 5.28 -7.46
C THR A 96 -7.24 5.07 -8.87
N ALA A 97 -6.57 5.59 -9.89
CA ALA A 97 -6.94 5.38 -11.29
C ALA A 97 -6.82 3.90 -11.70
N ALA A 98 -5.74 3.21 -11.30
CA ALA A 98 -5.55 1.78 -11.55
C ALA A 98 -6.63 0.90 -10.90
N LEU A 99 -7.22 1.37 -9.80
CA LEU A 99 -8.33 0.70 -9.10
C LEU A 99 -9.72 1.07 -9.66
N GLY A 100 -9.80 1.99 -10.63
CA GLY A 100 -11.06 2.47 -11.21
C GLY A 100 -11.94 3.21 -10.20
N LEU A 101 -11.33 4.08 -9.40
CA LEU A 101 -11.99 4.91 -8.37
C LEU A 101 -11.86 6.42 -8.67
N ASP A 102 -11.49 6.79 -9.90
CA ASP A 102 -11.33 8.17 -10.34
C ASP A 102 -12.64 8.86 -10.77
#